data_AF-A0A183B4I3-F1
#
_entry.id   AF-A0A183B4I3-F1
#
_cell.length_a   1.000
_cell.length_b   1.000
_cell.length_c   1.000
_cell.angle_alpha   90.00
_cell.angle_beta   90.00
_cell.angle_gamma   90.00
#
_symmetry.space_group_name_H-M   'P 1'
#
loop_
_entity.id
_entity.type
_entity.pdbx_description
1 polymer ?
#
loop_
_entity_poly.entity_id
_entity_poly.type
_entity_poly.pdbx_seq_one_letter_code
_entity_poly.pdbx_strand_id
1 'polypeptide(L)'
;MKTSAHPVLTIEPGYYLPLEFGIRLENVVFVMNPDVPRSSDLPSCSSVKEGDWLGFEPVTLVPFQRRLIDREMLEPWEVNWLNGYHDTVRRVLIAKLQSKSSELSGSQKRCLAWIEKETEPIM
;
A
#
# COMPACT_ATOMS: atom_id res chain seq x y z
N MET A 1 -19.31 1.10 -13.22
CA MET A 1 -19.62 1.64 -11.88
C MET A 1 -19.24 3.12 -11.89
N LYS A 2 -20.19 4.06 -11.72
CA LYS A 2 -19.87 5.51 -11.68
C LYS A 2 -19.40 5.85 -10.26
N THR A 3 -18.10 6.03 -10.06
CA THR A 3 -17.51 6.41 -8.77
C THR A 3 -17.39 7.93 -8.66
N SER A 4 -18.52 8.64 -8.69
CA SER A 4 -18.54 10.12 -8.67
C SER A 4 -18.88 10.72 -7.30
N ALA A 5 -18.78 9.97 -6.20
CA ALA A 5 -19.12 10.49 -4.86
C ALA A 5 -18.31 9.94 -3.68
N HIS A 6 -17.43 8.96 -3.87
CA HIS A 6 -16.65 8.37 -2.76
C HIS A 6 -15.18 8.29 -3.18
N PRO A 7 -14.37 9.29 -2.82
CA PRO A 7 -12.97 9.33 -3.22
C PRO A 7 -12.16 8.23 -2.52
N VAL A 8 -12.70 7.61 -1.47
CA VAL A 8 -12.06 6.56 -0.67
C VAL A 8 -12.94 5.31 -0.65
N LEU A 9 -12.31 4.14 -0.79
CA LEU A 9 -12.96 2.83 -0.64
C LEU A 9 -11.97 1.79 -0.09
N THR A 10 -12.48 0.62 0.28
CA THR A 10 -11.68 -0.55 0.67
C THR A 10 -11.54 -1.53 -0.51
N ILE A 11 -10.37 -2.13 -0.64
CA ILE A 11 -10.13 -3.32 -1.48
C ILE A 11 -9.76 -4.44 -0.52
N GLU A 12 -10.65 -5.41 -0.36
CA GLU A 12 -10.62 -6.37 0.77
C GLU A 12 -10.92 -7.85 0.41
N PRO A 13 -10.31 -8.44 -0.63
CA PRO A 13 -10.52 -9.85 -0.94
C PRO A 13 -10.12 -10.76 0.24
N GLY A 14 -10.86 -11.86 0.40
CA GLY A 14 -10.59 -12.83 1.44
C GLY A 14 -11.13 -14.23 1.12
N TYR A 15 -10.57 -15.21 1.83
CA TYR A 15 -10.94 -16.62 1.76
C TYR A 15 -11.02 -17.20 3.18
N TYR A 16 -12.00 -18.06 3.42
CA TYR A 16 -12.22 -18.67 4.73
C TYR A 16 -12.48 -20.16 4.56
N LEU A 17 -11.62 -20.98 5.16
CA LEU A 17 -11.80 -22.42 5.24
C LEU A 17 -12.44 -22.76 6.60
N PRO A 18 -13.69 -23.28 6.61
CA PRO A 18 -14.42 -23.53 7.85
C PRO A 18 -13.63 -24.41 8.83
N LEU A 19 -13.64 -24.03 10.11
CA LEU A 19 -12.98 -24.73 11.22
C LEU A 19 -11.44 -24.79 11.14
N GLU A 20 -10.82 -24.12 10.15
CA GLU A 20 -9.37 -24.08 10.00
C GLU A 20 -8.86 -22.64 10.10
N PHE A 21 -8.82 -21.91 8.98
CA PHE A 21 -8.24 -20.57 8.92
C PHE A 21 -8.99 -19.65 7.96
N GLY A 22 -8.69 -18.35 8.06
CA GLY A 22 -9.17 -17.33 7.14
C GLY A 22 -8.09 -16.31 6.85
N ILE A 23 -8.13 -15.74 5.65
CA ILE A 23 -7.23 -14.70 5.18
C ILE A 23 -8.08 -13.59 4.57
N ARG A 24 -7.79 -12.34 4.93
CA ARG A 24 -8.33 -11.14 4.26
C ARG A 24 -7.20 -10.14 4.10
N LEU A 25 -7.04 -9.61 2.89
CA LEU A 25 -6.06 -8.58 2.56
C LEU A 25 -6.83 -7.29 2.29
N GLU A 26 -6.71 -6.31 3.16
CA GLU A 26 -7.54 -5.10 3.13
C GLU A 26 -6.68 -3.83 3.05
N ASN A 27 -6.87 -3.05 1.98
CA ASN A 27 -6.32 -1.72 1.84
C ASN A 27 -7.43 -0.68 1.67
N VAL A 28 -7.30 0.43 2.39
CA VAL A 28 -8.02 1.67 2.06
C VAL A 28 -7.30 2.33 0.89
N VAL A 29 -8.04 2.71 -0.15
CA VAL A 29 -7.50 3.33 -1.36
C VAL A 29 -8.27 4.60 -1.72
N PHE A 30 -7.57 5.56 -2.32
CA PHE A 30 -8.18 6.70 -3.00
C PHE A 30 -8.39 6.39 -4.49
N VAL A 31 -9.52 6.81 -5.05
CA VAL A 31 -9.76 6.84 -6.50
C VAL A 31 -9.15 8.13 -7.06
N MET A 32 -8.27 8.00 -8.06
CA MET A 32 -7.57 9.13 -8.65
C MET A 32 -7.35 8.96 -10.16
N ASN A 33 -7.02 10.04 -10.87
CA ASN A 33 -6.58 9.97 -12.26
C ASN A 33 -5.03 9.82 -12.27
N PRO A 34 -4.47 8.72 -12.82
CA PRO A 34 -3.03 8.45 -12.81
C PRO A 34 -2.21 9.47 -13.63
N ASP A 35 -2.84 10.14 -14.60
CA ASP A 35 -2.17 11.05 -15.53
C ASP A 35 -2.05 12.48 -14.98
N VAL A 36 -2.67 12.78 -13.83
CA VAL A 36 -2.62 14.10 -13.21
C VAL A 36 -1.44 14.18 -12.23
N PRO A 37 -0.47 15.09 -12.44
CA PRO A 37 0.64 15.28 -11.51
C PRO A 37 0.16 15.71 -10.13
N ARG A 38 0.77 15.16 -9.06
CA ARG A 38 0.46 15.57 -7.68
C ARG A 38 0.84 17.03 -7.47
N SER A 39 -0.15 17.89 -7.22
CA SER A 39 0.06 19.31 -6.89
C SER A 39 0.01 19.59 -5.38
N SER A 40 -0.38 18.63 -4.55
CA SER A 40 -0.46 18.77 -3.08
C SER A 40 -0.39 17.41 -2.36
N ASP A 41 -0.18 17.43 -1.03
CA ASP A 41 -0.15 16.27 -0.13
C ASP A 41 -1.49 15.49 -0.03
N LEU A 42 -2.54 15.93 -0.75
CA LEU A 42 -3.84 15.28 -0.79
C LEU A 42 -4.26 15.01 -2.25
N PRO A 43 -4.81 13.82 -2.57
CA PRO A 43 -5.34 13.54 -3.90
C PRO A 43 -6.50 14.49 -4.23
N SER A 44 -6.28 15.36 -5.22
CA SER A 44 -7.31 16.27 -5.73
C SER A 44 -8.31 15.48 -6.57
N CYS A 45 -9.43 15.09 -5.97
CA CYS A 45 -10.55 14.50 -6.71
C CYS A 45 -11.19 15.52 -7.67
N SER A 46 -10.83 16.80 -7.54
CA SER A 46 -11.30 17.92 -8.34
C SER A 46 -10.79 17.91 -9.79
N SER A 47 -9.80 17.06 -10.12
CA SER A 47 -9.23 16.96 -11.47
C SER A 47 -9.73 15.77 -12.29
N VAL A 48 -10.63 14.94 -11.74
CA VAL A 48 -11.21 13.78 -12.45
C VAL A 48 -12.38 14.24 -13.33
N LYS A 49 -12.28 14.03 -14.64
CA LYS A 49 -13.34 14.34 -15.62
C LYS A 49 -14.03 13.07 -16.11
N GLU A 50 -15.25 13.24 -16.62
CA GLU A 50 -15.92 12.15 -17.32
C GLU A 50 -15.13 11.76 -18.58
N GLY A 51 -14.83 10.47 -18.72
CA GLY A 51 -14.00 9.93 -19.79
C GLY A 51 -12.53 9.69 -19.40
N ASP A 52 -12.10 10.14 -18.23
CA ASP A 52 -10.75 9.85 -17.72
C ASP A 52 -10.59 8.38 -17.31
N TRP A 53 -9.39 7.83 -17.52
CA TRP A 53 -9.00 6.57 -16.87
C TRP A 53 -8.73 6.83 -15.40
N LEU A 54 -9.16 5.90 -14.54
CA LEU A 54 -9.00 5.99 -13.11
C LEU A 54 -8.06 4.89 -12.63
N GLY A 55 -7.36 5.18 -11.54
CA GLY A 55 -6.56 4.22 -10.80
C GLY A 55 -6.78 4.37 -9.30
N PHE A 56 -6.04 3.57 -8.54
CA PHE A 56 -6.10 3.53 -7.09
C PHE A 56 -4.77 3.92 -6.48
N GLU A 57 -4.82 4.72 -5.42
CA GLU A 57 -3.67 5.04 -4.58
C GLU A 57 -3.88 4.48 -3.16
N PRO A 58 -2.97 3.63 -2.65
CA PRO A 58 -3.11 3.08 -1.32
C PRO A 58 -2.90 4.14 -0.22
N VAL A 59 -3.86 4.22 0.70
CA VAL A 59 -3.74 4.96 1.96
C VAL A 59 -3.13 4.06 3.03
N THR A 60 -3.52 2.79 3.04
CA THR A 60 -2.91 1.77 3.89
C THR A 60 -1.47 1.55 3.44
N LEU A 61 -0.52 1.82 4.34
CA LEU A 61 0.91 1.59 4.13
C LEU A 61 1.42 0.59 5.17
N VAL A 62 1.15 -0.70 4.94
CA VAL A 62 1.58 -1.82 5.77
C VAL A 62 2.08 -2.92 4.84
N PRO A 63 3.28 -3.50 5.06
CA PRO A 63 3.79 -4.52 4.16
C PRO A 63 2.92 -5.78 4.20
N PHE A 64 2.69 -6.39 3.04
CA PHE A 64 2.19 -7.77 2.96
C PHE A 64 3.17 -8.75 3.62
N GLN A 65 2.63 -9.76 4.30
CA GLN A 65 3.43 -10.79 4.97
C GLN A 65 4.10 -11.72 3.96
N ARG A 66 5.40 -11.50 3.71
CA ARG A 66 6.18 -12.23 2.69
C ARG A 66 6.17 -13.75 2.86
N ARG A 67 6.09 -14.24 4.10
CA ARG A 67 6.11 -15.69 4.40
C ARG A 67 4.84 -16.44 3.97
N LEU A 68 3.76 -15.72 3.67
CA LEU A 68 2.47 -16.30 3.25
C LEU A 68 2.21 -16.15 1.75
N ILE A 69 3.22 -15.73 1.00
CA ILE A 69 3.12 -15.53 -0.44
C ILE A 69 3.73 -16.74 -1.14
N ASP A 70 2.91 -17.45 -1.91
CA ASP A 70 3.41 -18.44 -2.85
C ASP A 70 3.91 -17.72 -4.12
N ARG A 71 5.24 -17.69 -4.27
CA ARG A 71 5.91 -16.95 -5.34
C ARG A 71 5.63 -17.50 -6.73
N GLU A 72 5.39 -18.81 -6.83
CA GLU A 72 5.16 -19.51 -8.10
C GLU A 72 3.79 -19.17 -8.70
N MET A 73 2.87 -18.67 -7.87
CA MET A 73 1.54 -18.22 -8.30
C MET A 73 1.52 -16.78 -8.82
N LEU A 74 2.64 -16.04 -8.72
CA LEU A 74 2.71 -14.63 -9.10
C LEU A 74 3.36 -14.41 -10.47
N GLU A 75 2.68 -13.62 -11.29
CA GLU A 75 3.23 -13.13 -12.55
C GLU A 75 4.34 -12.09 -12.30
N PRO A 76 5.31 -11.92 -13.24
CA PRO A 76 6.41 -10.98 -13.06
C PRO A 76 5.98 -9.53 -12.76
N TRP A 77 4.85 -9.09 -13.31
CA TRP A 77 4.31 -7.75 -13.07
C TRP A 77 3.70 -7.59 -11.66
N GLU A 78 3.14 -8.66 -11.08
CA GLU A 78 2.58 -8.67 -9.73
C GLU A 78 3.69 -8.56 -8.68
N VAL A 79 4.82 -9.21 -8.96
CA VAL A 79 6.04 -9.14 -8.14
C VAL A 79 6.60 -7.74 -8.16
N ASN A 80 6.70 -7.15 -9.36
CA ASN A 80 7.17 -5.78 -9.50
C ASN A 80 6.24 -4.79 -8.80
N TRP A 81 4.92 -5.00 -8.90
CA TRP A 81 3.94 -4.21 -8.16
C TRP A 81 4.12 -4.35 -6.65
N LEU A 82 4.26 -5.58 -6.13
CA LEU A 82 4.42 -5.83 -4.70
C LEU A 82 5.71 -5.23 -4.15
N ASN A 83 6.82 -5.40 -4.86
CA ASN A 83 8.11 -4.83 -4.48
C ASN A 83 8.06 -3.29 -4.52
N GLY A 84 7.41 -2.70 -5.52
CA GLY A 84 7.19 -1.26 -5.59
C GLY A 84 6.29 -0.72 -4.46
N TYR A 85 5.28 -1.49 -4.06
CA TYR A 85 4.44 -1.18 -2.89
C TYR A 85 5.26 -1.24 -1.60
N HIS A 86 6.04 -2.30 -1.37
CA HIS A 86 6.94 -2.44 -0.21
C HIS A 86 7.98 -1.31 -0.13
N ASP A 87 8.57 -0.92 -1.26
CA ASP A 87 9.49 0.22 -1.32
C ASP A 87 8.80 1.54 -0.92
N THR A 88 7.58 1.76 -1.41
CA THR A 88 6.77 2.92 -1.03
C THR A 88 6.47 2.94 0.48
N VAL A 89 6.06 1.80 1.04
CA VAL A 89 5.83 1.64 2.49
C VAL A 89 7.10 1.97 3.27
N ARG A 90 8.24 1.36 2.89
CA ARG A 90 9.54 1.59 3.52
C ARG A 90 9.90 3.08 3.52
N ARG A 91 9.90 3.71 2.35
CA ARG A 91 10.29 5.10 2.17
C ARG A 91 9.43 6.06 3.00
N VAL A 92 8.10 5.90 2.95
CA VAL A 92 7.18 6.78 3.66
C VAL A 92 7.27 6.59 5.17
N LEU A 93 7.28 5.35 5.66
CA LEU A 93 7.29 5.08 7.09
C LEU A 93 8.62 5.47 7.74
N ILE A 94 9.76 5.18 7.10
CA ILE A 94 11.08 5.57 7.61
C ILE A 94 11.21 7.09 7.68
N ALA A 95 10.80 7.81 6.63
CA ALA A 95 10.81 9.27 6.63
C ALA A 95 9.97 9.85 7.77
N LYS A 96 8.76 9.32 8.01
CA LYS A 96 7.90 9.73 9.13
C LYS A 96 8.46 9.38 10.50
N LEU A 97 9.23 8.29 10.61
CA LEU A 97 9.85 7.88 11.86
C LEU A 97 11.00 8.81 12.24
N GLN A 98 11.82 9.18 11.25
CA GLN A 98 12.99 10.04 11.41
C GLN A 98 12.63 11.52 11.53
N SER A 99 11.50 11.97 10.95
CA SER A 99 11.09 13.38 11.02
C SER A 99 10.72 13.86 12.43
N LYS A 100 10.52 12.95 13.39
CA LYS A 100 10.07 13.28 14.75
C LYS A 100 11.19 13.61 15.73
N SER A 101 12.40 13.13 15.49
CA SER A 101 13.55 13.29 16.39
C SER A 101 14.84 12.88 15.69
N SER A 102 15.94 13.59 15.97
CA SER A 102 17.27 13.21 15.49
C SER A 102 17.77 11.90 16.13
N GLU A 103 17.32 11.58 17.35
CA GLU A 103 17.62 10.33 18.02
C GLU A 103 16.37 9.44 18.12
N LEU A 104 16.51 8.19 17.64
CA LEU A 104 15.46 7.19 17.74
C LEU A 104 15.49 6.51 19.11
N SER A 105 14.35 6.48 19.79
CA SER A 105 14.16 5.64 20.98
C SER A 105 14.32 4.15 20.68
N GLY A 106 14.48 3.32 21.72
CA GLY A 106 14.65 1.88 21.55
C GLY A 106 13.48 1.19 20.81
N SER A 107 12.24 1.65 21.02
CA SER A 107 11.07 1.13 20.29
C SER A 107 11.07 1.56 18.82
N GLN A 108 11.49 2.80 18.52
CA GLN A 108 11.61 3.27 17.14
C GLN A 108 12.72 2.53 16.38
N LYS A 109 13.85 2.23 17.03
CA LYS A 109 14.92 1.41 16.43
C LYS A 109 14.43 0.01 16.06
N ARG A 110 13.62 -0.63 16.93
CA ARG A 110 12.99 -1.92 16.61
C ARG A 110 11.98 -1.81 15.46
N CYS A 111 11.17 -0.74 15.45
CA CYS A 111 10.22 -0.48 14.37
C CYS A 111 10.94 -0.30 13.02
N LEU A 112 12.03 0.48 12.99
CA LEU A 112 12.86 0.67 11.80
C LEU A 112 13.39 -0.66 11.26
N ALA A 113 14.02 -1.47 12.12
CA ALA A 113 14.56 -2.77 11.74
C ALA A 113 13.46 -3.73 11.23
N TRP A 114 12.26 -3.66 11.80
CA TRP A 114 11.10 -4.43 11.34
C TRP A 114 10.62 -3.95 9.96
N ILE A 115 10.48 -2.64 9.75
CA ILE A 115 10.08 -2.08 8.45
C ILE A 115 11.05 -2.53 7.37
N GLU A 116 12.36 -2.36 7.59
CA GLU A 116 13.41 -2.73 6.64
C GLU A 116 13.30 -4.20 6.24
N LYS A 117 13.21 -5.09 7.24
CA LYS A 117 13.07 -6.53 7.04
C LYS A 117 11.80 -6.93 6.30
N GLU A 118 10.64 -6.40 6.68
CA GLU A 118 9.36 -6.86 6.11
C GLU A 118 9.06 -6.23 4.73
N THR A 119 9.83 -5.22 4.31
CA THR A 119 9.72 -4.56 3.00
C THR A 119 10.86 -4.92 2.04
N GLU A 120 11.70 -5.90 2.38
CA GLU A 120 12.69 -6.45 1.45
C GLU A 120 12.01 -7.08 0.22
N PRO A 121 12.55 -6.86 -0.99
CA PRO A 121 11.99 -7.44 -2.21
C PRO A 121 11.80 -8.95 -2.09
N ILE A 122 10.68 -9.45 -2.61
CA ILE A 122 10.53 -10.88 -2.89
C ILE A 122 11.27 -11.18 -4.22
N MET A 123 12.16 -12.18 -4.21
CA MET A 123 12.85 -12.68 -5.40
C MET A 123 11.87 -13.47 -6.27
#